data_AF-G8C387-F1
#
_entry.id   AF-G8C387-F1
#
_cell.length_a   1.000
_cell.length_b   1.000
_cell.length_c   1.000
_cell.angle_alpha   90.00
_cell.angle_beta   90.00
_cell.angle_gamma   90.00
#
_symmetry.space_group_name_H-M   'P 1'
#
loop_
_entity.id
_entity.type
_entity.pdbx_description
1 polymer ?
#
loop_
_entity_poly.entity_id
_entity_poly.type
_entity_poly.pdbx_seq_one_letter_code
_entity_poly.pdbx_strand_id
1 'polypeptide(L)'
;MERNVGGSRPLSPRRIKKDFFRLKLEENNLYQNLLCCFEQNYPARNRIFKKYSEKILTVSLFLFTTSSFLYKNRKKNMGELSNFHWRNHIQKFPRRSMLDFVNCSLLYMIEYNHFLEVDKKEIKSYLPKELPSFERAYYWTVLKKYSSNNRRENLIGLPFDKYIELISLSLRLFELIRYEIPKNYSKVIELIELSDNWKKKVTEIFNYSAEYIAFLYFINIRKRGGFFQSKWIRFLWIISLIFK
;
A
#
# COMPACT_ATOMS: atom_id res chain seq x y z
N MET A 1 3.44 35.06 63.26
CA MET A 1 3.32 33.58 63.26
C MET A 1 2.00 33.25 62.57
N GLU A 2 1.84 32.32 61.66
CA GLU A 2 2.69 31.42 60.89
C GLU A 2 1.80 30.88 59.76
N ARG A 3 2.40 30.40 58.68
CA ARG A 3 1.73 29.86 57.48
C ARG A 3 1.05 28.52 57.77
N ASN A 4 -0.01 28.18 57.02
CA ASN A 4 -0.14 26.93 56.27
C ASN A 4 -1.46 26.95 55.46
N VAL A 5 -1.43 27.01 54.13
CA VAL A 5 -1.22 25.91 53.16
C VAL A 5 -2.36 24.90 53.15
N GLY A 6 -3.21 25.03 52.14
CA GLY A 6 -4.12 24.00 51.63
C GLY A 6 -4.67 24.55 50.32
N GLY A 7 -4.43 23.99 49.15
CA GLY A 7 -3.95 22.69 48.75
C GLY A 7 -4.36 22.61 47.29
N SER A 8 -3.42 22.93 46.40
CA SER A 8 -3.64 22.94 44.96
C SER A 8 -4.10 21.55 44.53
N ARG A 9 -5.35 21.40 44.08
CA ARG A 9 -5.81 20.15 43.48
C ARG A 9 -4.83 19.79 42.36
N PRO A 10 -4.31 18.56 42.29
CA PRO A 10 -3.47 18.18 41.17
C PRO A 10 -4.31 18.25 39.91
N LEU A 11 -3.92 19.13 38.99
CA LEU A 11 -4.43 19.15 37.63
C LEU A 11 -4.23 17.73 37.09
N SER A 12 -5.33 17.02 36.86
CA SER A 12 -5.33 15.73 36.20
C SER A 12 -4.42 15.80 34.98
N PRO A 13 -3.51 14.83 34.76
CA PRO A 13 -2.63 14.88 33.61
C PRO A 13 -3.51 14.98 32.37
N ARG A 14 -3.41 16.11 31.65
CA ARG A 14 -4.04 16.29 30.35
C ARG A 14 -3.66 15.05 29.55
N ARG A 15 -4.62 14.16 29.31
CA ARG A 15 -4.43 13.01 28.42
C ARG A 15 -3.93 13.60 27.11
N ILE A 16 -2.64 13.45 26.84
CA ILE A 16 -2.06 13.71 25.52
C ILE A 16 -2.90 12.83 24.60
N LYS A 17 -3.78 13.45 23.81
CA LYS A 17 -4.49 12.76 22.73
C LYS A 17 -3.38 12.18 21.86
N LYS A 18 -3.11 10.88 21.99
CA LYS A 18 -2.26 10.16 21.05
C LYS A 18 -2.96 10.32 19.71
N ASP A 19 -2.39 11.16 18.84
CA ASP A 19 -2.91 11.44 17.52
C ASP A 19 -3.23 10.12 16.81
N PHE A 20 -4.52 9.81 16.69
CA PHE A 20 -5.03 8.58 16.10
C PHE A 20 -4.47 8.37 14.67
N PHE A 21 -4.19 9.48 13.97
CA PHE A 21 -3.65 9.52 12.62
C PHE A 21 -2.12 9.67 12.54
N ARG A 22 -1.39 9.78 13.65
CA ARG A 22 0.07 9.89 13.61
C ARG A 22 0.67 8.53 13.30
N LEU A 23 0.90 8.26 12.02
CA LEU A 23 1.59 7.07 11.52
C LEU A 23 2.87 6.78 12.33
N LYS A 24 3.05 5.52 12.78
CA LYS A 24 4.32 5.06 13.34
C LYS A 24 5.39 5.13 12.25
N LEU A 25 6.67 5.24 12.63
CA LEU A 25 7.80 5.33 11.71
C LEU A 25 7.77 4.19 10.65
N GLU A 26 7.35 3.00 11.07
CA GLU A 26 7.29 1.79 10.23
C GLU A 26 6.18 1.84 9.16
N GLU A 27 5.03 2.42 9.50
CA GLU A 27 3.88 2.62 8.60
C GLU A 27 4.16 3.74 7.58
N ASN A 28 5.03 4.65 7.98
CA ASN A 28 5.48 5.81 7.24
C ASN A 28 6.58 5.51 6.23
N ASN A 29 7.22 4.35 6.30
CA ASN A 29 8.43 4.04 5.54
C ASN A 29 8.27 2.78 4.69
N LEU A 30 7.04 2.33 4.39
CA LEU A 30 6.83 1.11 3.61
C LEU A 30 7.48 1.21 2.23
N TYR A 31 7.30 2.33 1.54
CA TYR A 31 7.95 2.56 0.24
C TYR A 31 9.49 2.54 0.35
N GLN A 32 10.06 3.15 1.40
CA GLN A 32 11.51 3.18 1.60
C GLN A 32 12.07 1.79 1.94
N ASN A 33 11.33 1.00 2.71
CA ASN A 33 11.70 -0.38 3.01
C ASN A 33 11.66 -1.25 1.75
N LEU A 34 10.64 -1.08 0.90
CA LEU A 34 10.55 -1.74 -0.41
C LEU A 34 11.69 -1.31 -1.33
N LEU A 35 12.01 -0.02 -1.38
CA LEU A 35 13.11 0.52 -2.18
C LEU A 35 14.46 -0.06 -1.73
N CYS A 36 14.73 -0.06 -0.43
CA CYS A 36 15.95 -0.63 0.14
C CYS A 36 16.05 -2.13 -0.19
N CYS A 37 14.96 -2.87 -0.05
CA CYS A 37 14.90 -4.28 -0.42
C CYS A 37 15.15 -4.50 -1.92
N PHE A 38 14.54 -3.67 -2.77
CA PHE A 38 14.73 -3.72 -4.22
C PHE A 38 16.19 -3.45 -4.61
N GLU A 39 16.82 -2.40 -4.08
CA GLU A 39 18.20 -2.02 -4.40
C GLU A 39 19.24 -3.03 -3.89
N GLN A 40 18.94 -3.78 -2.83
CA GLN A 40 19.81 -4.85 -2.31
C GLN A 40 19.78 -6.13 -3.17
N ASN A 41 18.63 -6.45 -3.77
CA ASN A 41 18.43 -7.71 -4.49
C ASN A 41 18.51 -7.56 -6.01
N TYR A 42 18.21 -6.37 -6.52
CA TYR A 42 18.29 -6.05 -7.94
C TYR A 42 19.33 -4.96 -8.15
N PRO A 43 20.28 -5.16 -9.08
CA PRO A 43 21.39 -4.24 -9.24
C PRO A 43 20.88 -2.85 -9.60
N ALA A 44 20.94 -1.90 -8.66
CA ALA A 44 20.54 -0.51 -8.87
C ALA A 44 21.33 0.19 -9.99
N ARG A 45 22.49 -0.38 -10.37
CA ARG A 45 23.32 0.04 -11.51
C ARG A 45 22.80 -0.45 -12.86
N ASN A 46 21.95 -1.48 -12.89
CA ASN A 46 21.31 -1.92 -14.12
C ASN A 46 20.28 -0.87 -14.56
N ARG A 47 20.47 -0.35 -15.78
CA ARG A 47 19.64 0.73 -16.36
C ARG A 47 18.17 0.32 -16.47
N ILE A 48 17.88 -0.95 -16.71
CA ILE A 48 16.52 -1.47 -16.88
C ILE A 48 15.78 -1.49 -15.55
N PHE A 49 16.38 -2.07 -14.51
CA PHE A 49 15.77 -2.05 -13.17
C PHE A 49 15.58 -0.63 -12.66
N LYS A 50 16.53 0.28 -12.94
CA LYS A 50 16.37 1.71 -12.62
C LYS A 50 15.19 2.34 -13.36
N LYS A 51 15.07 2.10 -14.68
CA LYS A 51 13.99 2.61 -15.54
C LYS A 51 12.59 2.21 -15.04
N TYR A 52 12.43 0.98 -14.56
CA TYR A 52 11.14 0.46 -14.12
C TYR A 52 10.94 0.43 -12.60
N SER A 53 11.96 0.80 -11.82
CA SER A 53 11.95 0.73 -10.35
C SER A 53 10.69 1.30 -9.73
N GLU A 54 10.23 2.47 -10.20
CA GLU A 54 9.08 3.13 -9.60
C GLU A 54 7.77 2.37 -9.85
N LYS A 55 7.59 1.80 -11.04
CA LYS A 55 6.42 0.97 -11.35
C LYS A 55 6.42 -0.32 -10.52
N ILE A 56 7.56 -0.99 -10.43
CA ILE A 56 7.74 -2.22 -9.63
C ILE A 56 7.41 -1.94 -8.16
N LEU A 57 7.96 -0.85 -7.60
CA LEU A 57 7.74 -0.47 -6.21
C LEU A 57 6.30 -0.04 -5.93
N THR A 58 5.62 0.62 -6.90
CA THR A 58 4.21 0.97 -6.79
C THR A 58 3.33 -0.27 -6.68
N VAL A 59 3.53 -1.25 -7.57
CA VAL A 59 2.81 -2.53 -7.50
C VAL A 59 3.15 -3.25 -6.19
N SER A 60 4.42 -3.27 -5.78
CA SER A 60 4.85 -3.91 -4.53
C SER A 60 4.16 -3.29 -3.31
N LEU A 61 4.09 -1.96 -3.28
CA LEU A 61 3.43 -1.20 -2.22
C LEU A 61 1.92 -1.49 -2.20
N PHE A 62 1.28 -1.57 -3.37
CA PHE A 62 -0.13 -1.92 -3.46
C PHE A 62 -0.38 -3.34 -2.92
N LEU A 63 0.39 -4.34 -3.37
CA LEU A 63 0.26 -5.72 -2.89
C LEU A 63 0.48 -5.81 -1.37
N PHE A 64 1.51 -5.12 -0.86
CA PHE A 64 1.82 -5.10 0.57
C PHE A 64 0.68 -4.48 1.39
N THR A 65 0.19 -3.32 0.96
CA THR A 65 -0.84 -2.57 1.70
C THR A 65 -2.18 -3.31 1.72
N THR A 66 -2.55 -3.99 0.65
CA THR A 66 -3.83 -4.70 0.53
C THR A 66 -3.81 -6.12 1.08
N SER A 67 -2.66 -6.81 1.05
CA SER A 67 -2.54 -8.22 1.46
C SER A 67 -3.08 -8.52 2.84
N SER A 68 -2.88 -7.62 3.79
CA SER A 68 -3.31 -7.83 5.18
C SER A 68 -4.83 -7.85 5.33
N PHE A 69 -5.53 -7.13 4.47
CA PHE A 69 -6.99 -7.03 4.45
C PHE A 69 -7.66 -8.22 3.75
N LEU A 70 -6.89 -9.10 3.12
CA LEU A 70 -7.38 -10.34 2.52
C LEU A 70 -7.66 -11.45 3.54
N TYR A 71 -7.39 -11.20 4.82
CA TYR A 71 -7.62 -12.18 5.87
C TYR A 71 -8.82 -11.79 6.72
N LYS A 72 -9.77 -12.72 6.82
CA LYS A 72 -10.89 -12.61 7.74
C LYS A 72 -10.48 -13.19 9.09
N ASN A 73 -10.56 -12.38 10.13
CA ASN A 73 -10.30 -12.82 11.50
C ASN A 73 -11.59 -13.49 12.05
N ARG A 74 -11.56 -14.79 12.37
CA ARG A 74 -12.78 -15.54 12.76
C ARG A 74 -13.50 -14.94 13.98
N LYS A 75 -12.78 -14.23 14.86
CA LYS A 75 -13.35 -13.56 16.05
C LYS A 75 -14.10 -12.25 15.76
N LYS A 76 -13.90 -11.62 14.59
CA LYS A 76 -14.57 -10.36 14.23
C LYS A 76 -16.03 -10.54 13.76
N ASN A 77 -16.52 -11.77 13.67
CA ASN A 77 -17.86 -12.05 13.14
C ASN A 77 -19.01 -11.74 14.12
N MET A 78 -18.75 -11.40 15.38
CA MET A 78 -19.79 -11.00 16.34
C MET A 78 -19.33 -9.79 17.14
N GLY A 79 -19.89 -8.61 16.86
CA GLY A 79 -19.92 -7.47 17.80
C GLY A 79 -18.75 -6.48 17.82
N GLU A 80 -17.53 -6.81 17.37
CA GLU A 80 -16.35 -5.93 17.54
C GLU A 80 -15.97 -5.11 16.29
N LEU A 81 -16.92 -4.39 15.68
CA LEU A 81 -16.57 -3.29 14.76
C LEU A 81 -15.81 -2.16 15.50
N SER A 82 -15.98 -2.06 16.81
CA SER A 82 -15.39 -1.04 17.69
C SER A 82 -13.88 -1.16 17.91
N ASN A 83 -13.24 -2.30 17.59
CA ASN A 83 -11.80 -2.53 17.80
C ASN A 83 -10.98 -2.61 16.49
N PHE A 84 -11.52 -2.12 15.37
CA PHE A 84 -10.76 -2.09 14.12
C PHE A 84 -9.58 -1.10 14.22
N HIS A 85 -8.35 -1.64 14.29
CA HIS A 85 -7.14 -0.83 14.14
C HIS A 85 -6.30 -1.36 12.98
N TRP A 86 -6.22 -0.56 11.90
CA TRP A 86 -5.47 -0.88 10.67
C TRP A 86 -3.99 -1.23 10.90
N ARG A 87 -3.39 -0.79 12.01
CA ARG A 87 -2.00 -1.07 12.37
C ARG A 87 -1.71 -2.54 12.63
N ASN A 88 -2.66 -3.24 13.24
CA ASN A 88 -2.51 -4.66 13.54
C ASN A 88 -2.44 -5.50 12.25
N HIS A 89 -2.97 -4.97 11.15
CA HIS A 89 -2.95 -5.60 9.84
C HIS A 89 -1.60 -5.42 9.12
N ILE A 90 -0.97 -4.25 9.23
CA ILE A 90 0.37 -4.00 8.65
C ILE A 90 1.47 -4.84 9.32
N GLN A 91 1.33 -5.12 10.61
CA GLN A 91 2.29 -5.94 11.37
C GLN A 91 2.32 -7.42 10.95
N LYS A 92 1.39 -7.85 10.09
CA LYS A 92 1.31 -9.25 9.64
C LYS A 92 2.52 -9.69 8.80
N PHE A 93 3.17 -8.75 8.12
CA PHE A 93 4.25 -9.04 7.18
C PHE A 93 5.59 -8.56 7.74
N PRO A 94 6.55 -9.46 8.05
CA PRO A 94 7.86 -9.06 8.53
C PRO A 94 8.66 -8.37 7.42
N ARG A 95 9.64 -7.51 7.74
CA ARG A 95 10.43 -6.80 6.71
C ARG A 95 11.07 -7.73 5.66
N ARG A 96 11.46 -8.94 6.05
CA ARG A 96 11.99 -9.96 5.12
C ARG A 96 11.02 -10.38 4.02
N SER A 97 9.70 -10.22 4.22
CA SER A 97 8.71 -10.57 3.21
C SER A 97 8.59 -9.51 2.10
N MET A 98 9.22 -8.34 2.26
CA MET A 98 9.21 -7.27 1.25
C MET A 98 9.73 -7.78 -0.10
N LEU A 99 10.72 -8.67 -0.10
CA LEU A 99 11.22 -9.29 -1.32
C LEU A 99 10.17 -10.15 -2.01
N ASP A 100 9.35 -10.89 -1.25
CA ASP A 100 8.25 -11.69 -1.80
C ASP A 100 7.27 -10.78 -2.61
N PHE A 101 6.98 -9.58 -2.09
CA PHE A 101 6.15 -8.58 -2.78
C PHE A 101 6.80 -7.99 -4.04
N VAL A 102 8.11 -7.70 -3.97
CA VAL A 102 8.88 -7.22 -5.13
C VAL A 102 8.88 -8.27 -6.24
N ASN A 103 9.12 -9.53 -5.90
CA ASN A 103 9.13 -10.64 -6.85
C ASN A 103 7.77 -10.82 -7.51
N CYS A 104 6.68 -10.79 -6.72
CA CYS A 104 5.32 -10.85 -7.26
C CYS A 104 5.02 -9.67 -8.20
N SER A 105 5.53 -8.48 -7.89
CA SER A 105 5.36 -7.30 -8.72
C SER A 105 6.08 -7.43 -10.06
N LEU A 106 7.30 -7.99 -10.06
CA LEU A 106 8.02 -8.30 -11.30
C LEU A 106 7.25 -9.31 -12.16
N LEU A 107 6.71 -10.38 -11.55
CA LEU A 107 5.89 -11.36 -12.26
C LEU A 107 4.64 -10.73 -12.85
N TYR A 108 3.90 -9.93 -12.07
CA TYR A 108 2.76 -9.15 -12.58
C TYR A 108 3.18 -8.31 -13.79
N MET A 109 4.27 -7.55 -13.68
CA MET A 109 4.72 -6.69 -14.77
C MET A 109 5.16 -7.46 -16.02
N ILE A 110 5.71 -8.66 -15.87
CA ILE A 110 6.07 -9.55 -17.00
C ILE A 110 4.81 -10.12 -17.67
N GLU A 111 3.87 -10.61 -16.88
CA GLU A 111 2.66 -11.30 -17.35
C GLU A 111 1.71 -10.33 -18.07
N TYR A 112 1.57 -9.11 -17.55
CA TYR A 112 0.71 -8.07 -18.12
C TYR A 112 1.46 -7.06 -19.00
N ASN A 113 2.62 -7.44 -19.56
CA ASN A 113 3.36 -6.68 -20.59
C ASN A 113 3.67 -5.21 -20.25
N HIS A 114 4.02 -4.92 -18.99
CA HIS A 114 4.43 -3.58 -18.56
C HIS A 114 5.89 -3.23 -18.91
N PHE A 115 6.65 -4.19 -19.44
CA PHE A 115 8.01 -4.02 -19.94
C PHE A 115 8.05 -4.00 -21.47
N LEU A 116 9.02 -3.29 -22.05
CA LEU A 116 9.35 -3.48 -23.46
C LEU A 116 9.90 -4.90 -23.67
N GLU A 117 9.65 -5.51 -24.82
CA GLU A 117 10.07 -6.90 -25.08
C GLU A 117 11.58 -7.11 -24.95
N VAL A 118 12.39 -6.12 -25.37
CA VAL A 118 13.85 -6.14 -25.18
C VAL A 118 14.24 -6.13 -23.70
N ASP A 119 13.57 -5.31 -22.89
CA ASP A 119 13.85 -5.15 -21.47
C ASP A 119 13.36 -6.37 -20.67
N LYS A 120 12.25 -6.97 -21.10
CA LYS A 120 11.64 -8.16 -20.50
C LYS A 120 12.58 -9.36 -20.54
N LYS A 121 13.33 -9.55 -21.63
CA LYS A 121 14.33 -10.63 -21.74
C LYS A 121 15.43 -10.48 -20.71
N GLU A 122 15.96 -9.28 -20.55
CA GLU A 122 17.00 -9.01 -19.56
C GLU A 122 16.47 -9.20 -18.14
N ILE A 123 15.29 -8.67 -17.80
CA ILE A 123 14.68 -8.87 -16.47
C ILE A 123 14.48 -10.36 -16.16
N LYS A 124 14.00 -11.15 -17.13
CA LYS A 124 13.81 -12.59 -16.97
C LYS A 124 15.10 -13.33 -16.65
N SER A 125 16.27 -12.85 -17.09
CA SER A 125 17.56 -13.47 -16.76
C SER A 125 17.92 -13.42 -15.27
N TYR A 126 17.31 -12.50 -14.51
CA TYR A 126 17.49 -12.37 -13.05
C TYR A 126 16.47 -13.19 -12.25
N LEU A 127 15.54 -13.86 -12.92
CA LEU A 127 14.48 -14.65 -12.30
C LEU A 127 14.71 -16.15 -12.58
N PRO A 128 14.05 -17.05 -11.82
CA PRO A 128 14.11 -18.48 -12.11
C PRO A 128 13.70 -18.79 -13.56
N LYS A 129 14.30 -19.82 -14.16
CA LYS A 129 14.01 -20.23 -15.55
C LYS A 129 12.52 -20.50 -15.79
N GLU A 130 11.88 -21.15 -14.82
CA GLU A 130 10.45 -21.43 -14.83
C GLU A 130 9.73 -20.42 -13.94
N LEU A 131 8.99 -19.50 -14.58
CA LEU A 131 8.21 -18.49 -13.88
C LEU A 131 6.78 -19.00 -13.68
N PRO A 132 6.30 -19.10 -12.42
CA PRO A 132 4.87 -19.31 -12.18
C PRO A 132 4.08 -18.08 -12.62
N SER A 133 2.77 -18.24 -12.83
CA SER A 133 1.87 -17.09 -12.97
C SER A 133 1.93 -16.21 -11.71
N PHE A 134 1.66 -14.92 -11.88
CA PHE A 134 1.55 -13.95 -10.81
C PHE A 134 0.58 -14.43 -9.74
N GLU A 135 -0.61 -14.90 -10.13
CA GLU A 135 -1.62 -15.42 -9.20
C GLU A 135 -1.05 -16.55 -8.33
N ARG A 136 -0.43 -17.55 -8.95
CA ARG A 136 0.15 -18.69 -8.24
C ARG A 136 1.29 -18.24 -7.32
N ALA A 137 2.19 -17.40 -7.82
CA ALA A 137 3.30 -16.89 -7.03
C ALA A 137 2.82 -16.09 -5.82
N TYR A 138 1.86 -15.18 -6.03
CA TYR A 138 1.32 -14.33 -4.97
C TYR A 138 0.57 -15.15 -3.93
N TYR A 139 -0.28 -16.09 -4.37
CA TYR A 139 -0.97 -16.97 -3.45
C TYR A 139 0.00 -17.78 -2.59
N TRP A 140 1.02 -18.41 -3.17
CA TRP A 140 1.89 -19.31 -2.42
C TRP A 140 2.97 -18.59 -1.59
N THR A 141 3.62 -17.58 -2.17
CA THR A 141 4.76 -16.90 -1.52
C THR A 141 4.34 -15.80 -0.56
N VAL A 142 3.16 -15.21 -0.75
CA VAL A 142 2.63 -14.15 0.12
C VAL A 142 1.44 -14.66 0.92
N LEU A 143 0.35 -15.05 0.28
CA LEU A 143 -0.91 -15.28 1.02
C LEU A 143 -0.85 -16.55 1.87
N LYS A 144 -0.38 -17.68 1.34
CA LYS A 144 -0.36 -18.95 2.06
C LYS A 144 0.79 -19.05 3.05
N LYS A 145 2.00 -18.62 2.66
CA LYS A 145 3.21 -18.60 3.50
C LYS A 145 3.00 -17.88 4.83
N TYR A 146 2.22 -16.79 4.83
CA TYR A 146 1.95 -15.99 6.04
C TYR A 146 0.56 -16.25 6.65
N SER A 147 -0.26 -17.12 6.05
CA SER A 147 -1.50 -17.64 6.64
C SER A 147 -1.23 -18.70 7.71
N SER A 148 -0.28 -19.62 7.46
CA SER A 148 0.07 -20.73 8.35
C SER A 148 0.58 -20.30 9.74
N ASN A 149 1.11 -19.07 9.86
CA ASN A 149 1.56 -18.53 11.13
C ASN A 149 0.41 -18.13 12.07
N ASN A 150 -0.81 -17.94 11.56
CA ASN A 150 -1.98 -17.50 12.32
C ASN A 150 -3.18 -18.41 12.07
N ARG A 151 -3.30 -19.52 12.84
CA ARG A 151 -4.40 -20.52 12.74
C ARG A 151 -5.84 -19.96 12.85
N ARG A 152 -6.02 -18.68 13.19
CA ARG A 152 -7.32 -18.03 13.41
C ARG A 152 -7.82 -17.20 12.21
N GLU A 153 -7.03 -17.11 11.15
CA GLU A 153 -7.31 -16.26 10.00
C GLU A 153 -7.60 -17.10 8.76
N ASN A 154 -8.74 -16.85 8.11
CA ASN A 154 -9.06 -17.48 6.84
C ASN A 154 -8.83 -16.45 5.72
N LEU A 155 -8.20 -16.87 4.62
CA LEU A 155 -8.15 -16.06 3.40
C LEU A 155 -9.57 -15.88 2.87
N ILE A 156 -9.94 -14.62 2.62
CA ILE A 156 -11.13 -14.30 1.83
C ILE A 156 -10.79 -14.72 0.41
N GLY A 157 -11.67 -15.50 -0.23
CA GLY A 157 -11.49 -15.85 -1.64
C GLY A 157 -11.23 -14.60 -2.46
N LEU A 158 -10.11 -14.56 -3.18
CA LEU A 158 -9.71 -13.41 -3.97
C LEU A 158 -10.23 -13.60 -5.39
N PRO A 159 -11.13 -12.73 -5.91
CA PRO A 159 -11.41 -12.69 -7.33
C PRO A 159 -10.19 -12.07 -8.02
N PHE A 160 -9.23 -12.91 -8.45
CA PHE A 160 -7.96 -12.47 -9.02
C PHE A 160 -8.16 -11.51 -10.19
N ASP A 161 -9.13 -11.74 -11.06
CA ASP A 161 -9.46 -10.84 -12.19
C ASP A 161 -9.72 -9.41 -11.73
N LYS A 162 -10.56 -9.23 -10.70
CA LYS A 162 -10.85 -7.91 -10.12
C LYS A 162 -9.61 -7.31 -9.44
N TYR A 163 -8.78 -8.15 -8.84
CA TYR A 163 -7.58 -7.70 -8.15
C TYR A 163 -6.48 -7.26 -9.13
N ILE A 164 -6.33 -7.97 -10.25
CA ILE A 164 -5.45 -7.59 -11.38
C ILE A 164 -5.88 -6.24 -11.95
N GLU A 165 -7.18 -6.05 -12.19
CA GLU A 165 -7.74 -4.76 -12.63
C GLU A 165 -7.40 -3.64 -11.63
N LEU A 166 -7.52 -3.92 -10.32
CA LEU A 166 -7.21 -2.95 -9.28
C LEU A 166 -5.70 -2.61 -9.22
N ILE A 167 -4.81 -3.56 -9.47
CA ILE A 167 -3.36 -3.29 -9.59
C ILE A 167 -3.10 -2.38 -10.81
N SER A 168 -3.74 -2.67 -11.94
CA SER A 168 -3.62 -1.86 -13.17
C SER A 168 -4.07 -0.41 -12.93
N LEU A 169 -5.24 -0.21 -12.31
CA LEU A 169 -5.73 1.11 -11.93
C LEU A 169 -4.77 1.82 -10.97
N SER A 170 -4.23 1.10 -9.98
CA SER A 170 -3.26 1.63 -9.02
C SER A 170 -1.98 2.13 -9.69
N LEU A 171 -1.50 1.41 -10.71
CA LEU A 171 -0.34 1.79 -11.50
C LEU A 171 -0.64 3.00 -12.38
N ARG A 172 -1.79 3.04 -13.08
CA ARG A 172 -2.19 4.17 -13.92
C ARG A 172 -2.35 5.45 -13.09
N LEU A 173 -2.99 5.37 -11.94
CA LEU A 173 -3.11 6.49 -10.99
C LEU A 173 -1.74 7.03 -10.60
N PHE A 174 -0.80 6.14 -10.27
CA PHE A 174 0.57 6.53 -9.94
C PHE A 174 1.25 7.25 -11.11
N GLU A 175 1.16 6.71 -12.33
CA GLU A 175 1.77 7.30 -13.52
C GLU A 175 1.21 8.69 -13.82
N LEU A 176 -0.11 8.83 -13.72
CA LEU A 176 -0.81 10.07 -13.99
C LEU A 176 -0.41 11.17 -12.99
N ILE A 177 -0.45 10.84 -11.68
CA ILE A 177 -0.05 11.75 -10.60
C ILE A 177 1.40 12.18 -10.76
N ARG A 178 2.28 11.24 -11.15
CA ARG A 178 3.73 11.46 -11.08
C ARG A 178 4.33 12.07 -12.34
N TYR A 179 3.86 11.67 -13.53
CA TYR A 179 4.52 12.01 -14.78
C TYR A 179 3.68 12.86 -15.73
N GLU A 180 2.35 12.80 -15.63
CA GLU A 180 1.46 13.45 -16.59
C GLU A 180 0.90 14.79 -16.08
N ILE A 181 0.33 14.84 -14.87
CA ILE A 181 -0.23 16.08 -14.30
C ILE A 181 0.79 17.23 -14.24
N PRO A 182 2.06 17.01 -13.83
CA PRO A 182 3.05 18.08 -13.84
C PRO A 182 3.31 18.69 -15.22
N LYS A 183 2.95 17.97 -16.29
CA LYS A 183 3.16 18.39 -17.68
C LYS A 183 1.87 18.88 -18.34
N ASN A 184 0.72 18.37 -17.92
CA ASN A 184 -0.57 18.67 -18.50
C ASN A 184 -1.68 18.67 -17.44
N TYR A 185 -2.20 19.85 -17.14
CA TYR A 185 -3.26 20.02 -16.14
C TYR A 185 -4.62 19.45 -16.58
N SER A 186 -4.87 19.23 -17.88
CA SER A 186 -6.13 18.59 -18.32
C SER A 186 -6.25 17.14 -17.85
N LYS A 187 -5.12 16.51 -17.50
CA LYS A 187 -5.04 15.16 -16.94
C LYS A 187 -5.63 15.03 -15.53
N VAL A 188 -6.02 16.15 -14.90
CA VAL A 188 -6.71 16.13 -13.61
C VAL A 188 -8.09 15.48 -13.72
N ILE A 189 -8.81 15.65 -14.85
CA ILE A 189 -10.13 15.00 -15.03
C ILE A 189 -9.97 13.48 -15.13
N GLU A 190 -9.01 13.02 -15.94
CA GLU A 190 -8.66 11.59 -16.02
C GLU A 190 -8.27 11.01 -14.64
N LEU A 191 -7.62 11.81 -13.80
CA LEU A 191 -7.25 11.40 -12.45
C LEU A 191 -8.49 11.18 -11.57
N ILE A 192 -9.47 12.08 -11.64
CA ILE A 192 -10.71 11.98 -10.88
C ILE A 192 -11.45 10.71 -11.31
N GLU A 193 -11.65 10.51 -12.60
CA GLU A 193 -12.33 9.32 -13.15
C GLU A 193 -11.65 8.01 -12.76
N LEU A 194 -10.32 7.94 -12.88
CA LEU A 194 -9.55 6.76 -12.45
C LEU A 194 -9.61 6.54 -10.95
N SER A 195 -9.62 7.62 -10.16
CA SER A 195 -9.68 7.54 -8.69
C SER A 195 -11.04 7.02 -8.23
N ASP A 196 -12.13 7.48 -8.88
CA ASP A 196 -13.49 7.02 -8.60
C ASP A 196 -13.66 5.55 -8.97
N ASN A 197 -13.15 5.14 -10.14
CA ASN A 197 -13.18 3.74 -10.54
C ASN A 197 -12.38 2.85 -9.58
N TRP A 198 -11.16 3.28 -9.23
CA TRP A 198 -10.33 2.59 -8.24
C TRP A 198 -11.04 2.47 -6.89
N LYS A 199 -11.67 3.56 -6.41
CA LYS A 199 -12.42 3.60 -5.15
C LYS A 199 -13.59 2.62 -5.16
N LYS A 200 -14.35 2.57 -6.26
CA LYS A 200 -15.45 1.62 -6.44
C LYS A 200 -14.95 0.18 -6.36
N LYS A 201 -13.89 -0.16 -7.11
CA LYS A 201 -13.33 -1.52 -7.16
C LYS A 201 -12.71 -1.97 -5.84
N VAL A 202 -11.97 -1.10 -5.15
CA VAL A 202 -11.42 -1.45 -3.83
C VAL A 202 -12.55 -1.65 -2.80
N THR A 203 -13.66 -0.90 -2.91
CA THR A 203 -14.83 -1.06 -2.04
C THR A 203 -15.56 -2.37 -2.34
N GLU A 204 -15.67 -2.77 -3.61
CA GLU A 204 -16.23 -4.08 -3.97
C GLU A 204 -15.45 -5.25 -3.36
N ILE A 205 -14.12 -5.16 -3.28
CA ILE A 205 -13.27 -6.24 -2.76
C ILE A 205 -13.16 -6.20 -1.23
N PHE A 206 -13.00 -5.01 -0.65
CA PHE A 206 -12.59 -4.84 0.75
C PHE A 206 -13.66 -4.19 1.64
N ASN A 207 -14.80 -3.79 1.07
CA ASN A 207 -15.91 -3.13 1.76
C ASN A 207 -15.39 -1.95 2.61
N TYR A 208 -15.79 -1.84 3.88
CA TYR A 208 -15.37 -0.77 4.80
C TYR A 208 -13.84 -0.65 5.00
N SER A 209 -13.06 -1.70 4.69
CA SER A 209 -11.59 -1.63 4.78
C SER A 209 -10.94 -0.83 3.65
N ALA A 210 -11.70 -0.55 2.58
CA ALA A 210 -11.25 0.22 1.41
C ALA A 210 -10.68 1.59 1.77
N GLU A 211 -11.33 2.34 2.67
CA GLU A 211 -10.89 3.68 3.07
C GLU A 211 -9.51 3.64 3.75
N TYR A 212 -9.24 2.59 4.53
CA TYR A 212 -7.93 2.40 5.18
C TYR A 212 -6.85 1.99 4.18
N ILE A 213 -7.19 1.13 3.22
CA ILE A 213 -6.30 0.76 2.11
C ILE A 213 -5.93 2.01 1.32
N ALA A 214 -6.91 2.83 0.95
CA ALA A 214 -6.71 4.08 0.24
C ALA A 214 -5.76 5.00 1.01
N PHE A 215 -6.06 5.25 2.28
CA PHE A 215 -5.21 6.07 3.14
C PHE A 215 -3.76 5.58 3.19
N LEU A 216 -3.55 4.27 3.42
CA LEU A 216 -2.21 3.68 3.56
C LEU A 216 -1.43 3.63 2.25
N TYR A 217 -2.10 3.36 1.15
CA TYR A 217 -1.48 3.30 -0.17
C TYR A 217 -1.03 4.70 -0.60
N PHE A 218 -1.93 5.69 -0.61
CA PHE A 218 -1.61 7.03 -1.10
C PHE A 218 -0.64 7.80 -0.19
N ILE A 219 -0.67 7.58 1.14
CA ILE A 219 0.32 8.23 2.03
C ILE A 219 1.74 7.73 1.81
N ASN A 220 1.90 6.46 1.39
CA ASN A 220 3.22 5.87 1.12
C ASN A 220 3.71 6.16 -0.31
N ILE A 221 2.81 6.36 -1.28
CA ILE A 221 3.18 6.86 -2.62
C ILE A 221 3.83 8.26 -2.53
N ARG A 222 3.35 9.11 -1.62
CA ARG A 222 3.72 10.53 -1.49
C ARG A 222 5.21 10.81 -1.21
N LYS A 223 5.95 9.88 -0.60
CA LYS A 223 7.19 10.21 0.13
C LYS A 223 8.47 10.33 -0.70
N ARG A 224 8.42 10.24 -2.03
CA ARG A 224 9.62 10.47 -2.88
C ARG A 224 9.57 11.79 -3.68
N GLY A 225 8.46 12.53 -3.64
CA GLY A 225 8.37 13.84 -4.29
C GLY A 225 8.70 14.98 -3.31
N GLY A 226 9.58 15.89 -3.72
CA GLY A 226 9.83 17.13 -2.99
C GLY A 226 8.55 17.92 -2.68
N PHE A 227 8.70 18.92 -1.80
CA PHE A 227 7.72 19.79 -1.13
C PHE A 227 6.40 20.13 -1.88
N PHE A 228 6.38 20.12 -3.22
CA PHE A 228 5.25 20.49 -4.09
C PHE A 228 4.12 19.45 -4.23
N GLN A 229 4.34 18.15 -3.96
CA GLN A 229 3.25 17.14 -4.04
C GLN A 229 2.27 17.19 -2.85
N SER A 230 2.53 18.03 -1.85
CA SER A 230 1.75 18.12 -0.61
C SER A 230 0.39 18.83 -0.74
N LYS A 231 0.20 19.66 -1.77
CA LYS A 231 -1.01 20.50 -1.94
C LYS A 231 -2.16 19.81 -2.68
N TRP A 232 -1.87 19.05 -3.74
CA TRP A 232 -2.90 18.39 -4.57
C TRP A 232 -3.62 17.23 -3.87
N ILE A 233 -2.94 16.48 -3.00
CA ILE A 233 -3.59 15.40 -2.26
C ILE A 233 -4.43 15.95 -1.10
N ARG A 234 -4.06 17.09 -0.50
CA ARG A 234 -4.98 17.81 0.41
C ARG A 234 -6.26 18.20 -0.33
N PHE A 235 -6.16 18.62 -1.58
CA PHE A 235 -7.32 18.93 -2.42
C PHE A 235 -8.20 17.70 -2.70
N LEU A 236 -7.62 16.55 -3.09
CA LEU A 236 -8.40 15.30 -3.30
C LEU A 236 -9.02 14.75 -2.01
N TRP A 237 -8.33 14.88 -0.87
CA TRP A 237 -8.84 14.48 0.44
C TRP A 237 -9.98 15.41 0.90
N ILE A 238 -9.84 16.72 0.67
CA ILE A 238 -10.89 17.73 0.95
C ILE A 238 -12.11 17.51 0.05
N ILE A 239 -11.92 17.22 -1.24
CA ILE A 239 -13.02 16.86 -2.17
C ILE A 239 -13.75 15.62 -1.68
N SER A 240 -13.04 14.57 -1.25
CA SER A 240 -13.67 13.35 -0.73
C SER A 240 -14.47 13.55 0.57
N LEU A 241 -14.19 14.64 1.31
CA LEU A 241 -14.92 15.05 2.52
C LEU A 241 -16.09 16.00 2.21
N ILE A 242 -16.04 16.73 1.09
CA ILE A 242 -17.07 17.68 0.67
C ILE A 242 -18.20 17.00 -0.10
N PHE A 243 -17.92 15.92 -0.86
CA PHE A 243 -18.93 15.19 -1.63
C PHE A 243 -19.54 13.99 -0.88
N LYS A 244 -19.77 14.14 0.43
CA LYS A 244 -20.42 13.14 1.27
C LYS A 244 -21.83 13.58 1.63
#